data_AF-A0A955EPJ7-F1
#
_entry.id   AF-A0A955EPJ7-F1
#
_cell.length_a   1.000
_cell.length_b   1.000
_cell.length_c   1.000
_cell.angle_alpha   90.00
_cell.angle_beta   90.00
_cell.angle_gamma   90.00
#
_symmetry.space_group_name_H-M   'P 1'
#
loop_
_entity.id
_entity.type
_entity.pdbx_description
1 polymer ?
#
loop_
_entity_poly.entity_id
_entity_poly.type
_entity_poly.pdbx_seq_one_letter_code
_entity_poly.pdbx_strand_id
1 'polypeptide(L)'
;RLSFVKTTLPVAVEKGIARVGMKVFASGELVKRGIEAEHCLRYAYGLDVSTTIVGCSSVEEVALAARVAREAKPLDAEATAALLGRTAAHQGKPVEWYKRS
;
A
#
# COMPACT_ATOMS: atom_id res chain seq x y z
N ARG A 1 0.99 -1.40 -19.33
CA ARG A 1 0.21 -1.92 -18.18
C ARG A 1 -0.66 -0.78 -17.67
N LEU A 2 -1.99 -0.94 -17.64
CA LEU A 2 -2.88 0.07 -17.05
C LEU A 2 -2.75 0.04 -15.51
N SER A 3 -2.81 1.21 -14.87
CA SER A 3 -2.71 1.31 -13.41
C SER A 3 -4.05 0.99 -12.77
N PHE A 4 -4.10 -0.04 -11.92
CA PHE A 4 -5.27 -0.40 -11.11
C PHE A 4 -5.87 0.81 -10.37
N VAL A 5 -5.01 1.69 -9.85
CA VAL A 5 -5.43 2.91 -9.14
C VAL A 5 -6.16 3.89 -10.05
N LYS A 6 -5.73 4.01 -11.31
CA LYS A 6 -6.32 4.96 -12.27
C LYS A 6 -7.54 4.40 -13.02
N THR A 7 -7.73 3.08 -13.03
CA THR A 7 -8.80 2.44 -13.80
C THR A 7 -9.82 1.74 -12.91
N THR A 8 -9.38 0.85 -12.03
CA THR A 8 -10.26 -0.07 -11.32
C THR A 8 -10.86 0.55 -10.06
N LEU A 9 -10.10 1.34 -9.32
CA LEU A 9 -10.61 2.00 -8.11
C LEU A 9 -11.78 2.97 -8.43
N PRO A 10 -11.71 3.87 -9.43
CA PRO A 10 -12.83 4.75 -9.76
C PRO A 10 -14.10 3.99 -10.14
N VAL A 11 -13.97 2.95 -10.97
CA VAL A 11 -15.13 2.12 -11.37
C VAL A 11 -15.74 1.37 -10.18
N ALA A 12 -14.92 0.92 -9.22
CA ALA A 12 -15.43 0.29 -8.01
C ALA A 12 -16.23 1.28 -7.15
N VAL A 13 -15.81 2.54 -7.08
CA VAL A 13 -16.54 3.62 -6.38
C VAL A 13 -17.88 3.88 -7.06
N GLU A 14 -17.90 4.06 -8.38
CA GLU A 14 -19.13 4.28 -9.15
C GLU A 14 -20.16 3.15 -8.96
N LYS A 15 -19.68 1.92 -8.80
CA LYS A 15 -20.53 0.73 -8.58
C LYS A 15 -20.91 0.48 -7.12
N GLY A 16 -20.51 1.35 -6.18
CA GLY A 16 -20.77 1.16 -4.76
C GLY A 16 -20.07 -0.06 -4.15
N ILE A 17 -18.94 -0.50 -4.73
CA ILE A 17 -18.17 -1.66 -4.27
C ILE A 17 -17.16 -1.22 -3.22
N ALA A 18 -17.19 -1.89 -2.06
CA ALA A 18 -16.20 -1.70 -1.01
C ALA A 18 -14.81 -2.20 -1.46
N ARG A 19 -13.78 -1.39 -1.20
CA ARG A 19 -12.41 -1.63 -1.66
C ARG A 19 -11.53 -1.97 -0.45
N VAL A 20 -10.98 -3.17 -0.42
CA VAL A 20 -10.10 -3.62 0.68
C VAL A 20 -8.64 -3.58 0.21
N GLY A 21 -7.83 -2.75 0.86
CA GLY A 21 -6.38 -2.73 0.68
C GLY A 21 -5.73 -3.89 1.44
N MET A 22 -4.96 -4.73 0.77
CA MET A 22 -4.25 -5.85 1.40
C MET A 22 -2.80 -5.91 0.94
N LYS A 23 -1.96 -6.51 1.79
CA LYS A 23 -0.53 -6.74 1.52
C LYS A 23 0.19 -5.43 1.19
N VAL A 24 -0.08 -4.39 1.98
CA VAL A 24 0.50 -3.03 1.80
C VAL A 24 2.02 -2.99 1.86
N PHE A 25 2.66 -4.01 2.44
CA PHE A 25 4.11 -4.18 2.48
C PHE A 25 4.65 -5.27 1.54
N ALA A 26 3.82 -5.79 0.62
CA ALA A 26 4.11 -7.00 -0.16
C ALA A 26 4.55 -8.17 0.73
N SER A 27 3.78 -8.46 1.79
CA SER A 27 4.15 -9.46 2.80
C SER A 27 5.50 -9.20 3.50
N GLY A 28 5.83 -7.92 3.71
CA GLY A 28 7.07 -7.48 4.35
C GLY A 28 8.25 -7.32 3.38
N GLU A 29 8.12 -7.77 2.13
CA GLU A 29 9.21 -7.73 1.17
C GLU A 29 9.64 -6.32 0.77
N LEU A 30 8.72 -5.34 0.75
CA LEU A 30 9.11 -3.95 0.48
C LEU A 30 9.99 -3.39 1.61
N VAL A 31 9.61 -3.67 2.87
CA VAL A 31 10.35 -3.18 4.05
C VAL A 31 11.73 -3.83 4.12
N LYS A 32 11.83 -5.15 3.90
CA LYS A 32 13.12 -5.86 3.80
C LYS A 32 14.05 -5.31 2.73
N ARG A 33 13.51 -4.66 1.71
CA ARG A 33 14.26 -4.06 0.59
C ARG A 33 14.56 -2.57 0.81
N GLY A 34 14.34 -2.06 2.02
CA GLY A 34 14.68 -0.68 2.40
C GLY A 34 13.62 0.34 2.00
N ILE A 35 12.37 -0.08 1.80
CA ILE A 35 11.25 0.85 1.66
C ILE A 35 10.64 1.12 3.03
N GLU A 36 10.56 2.40 3.40
CA GLU A 36 10.00 2.79 4.69
C GLU A 36 8.55 2.32 4.86
N ALA A 37 8.27 1.66 5.98
CA ALA A 37 6.94 1.16 6.29
C ALA A 37 5.91 2.31 6.36
N GLU A 38 6.29 3.45 6.93
CA GLU A 38 5.42 4.63 6.99
C GLU A 38 5.03 5.13 5.59
N HIS A 39 5.95 5.16 4.62
CA HIS A 39 5.62 5.55 3.25
C HIS A 39 4.68 4.55 2.57
N CYS A 40 4.85 3.24 2.81
CA CYS A 40 3.92 2.22 2.30
C CYS A 40 2.51 2.41 2.86
N LEU A 41 2.40 2.69 4.16
CA LEU A 41 1.12 2.95 4.83
C LEU A 41 0.47 4.24 4.35
N ARG A 42 1.22 5.35 4.30
CA ARG A 42 0.71 6.64 3.81
C ARG A 42 0.24 6.57 2.36
N TYR A 43 0.94 5.81 1.53
CA TYR A 43 0.49 5.52 0.17
C TYR A 43 -0.82 4.73 0.19
N ALA A 44 -0.88 3.60 0.91
CA ALA A 44 -2.05 2.74 0.93
C ALA A 44 -3.30 3.42 1.51
N TYR A 45 -3.17 4.17 2.61
CA TYR A 45 -4.25 4.91 3.25
C TYR A 45 -4.68 6.14 2.45
N GLY A 46 -3.79 6.69 1.63
CA GLY A 46 -4.11 7.79 0.72
C GLY A 46 -4.85 7.36 -0.55
N LEU A 47 -4.93 6.06 -0.83
CA LEU A 47 -5.78 5.54 -1.91
C LEU A 47 -7.24 5.59 -1.49
N ASP A 48 -8.12 5.67 -2.49
CA ASP A 48 -9.55 5.52 -2.26
C ASP A 48 -9.88 4.04 -1.97
N VAL A 49 -9.65 3.63 -0.72
CA VAL A 49 -9.98 2.30 -0.19
C VAL A 49 -10.90 2.45 1.01
N SER A 50 -11.85 1.51 1.16
CA SER A 50 -12.81 1.54 2.27
C SER A 50 -12.18 1.07 3.58
N THR A 51 -11.22 0.16 3.50
CA THR A 51 -10.44 -0.31 4.64
C THR A 51 -9.11 -0.89 4.17
N THR A 52 -8.11 -0.89 5.04
CA THR A 52 -6.80 -1.48 4.77
C THR A 52 -6.46 -2.47 5.86
N ILE A 53 -6.11 -3.70 5.45
CA ILE A 53 -5.62 -4.75 6.33
C ILE A 53 -4.10 -4.66 6.39
N VAL A 54 -3.59 -4.31 7.56
CA VAL A 54 -2.16 -4.25 7.85
C VAL A 54 -1.77 -5.49 8.67
N GLY A 55 -0.80 -6.25 8.16
CA GLY A 55 -0.21 -7.34 8.91
C GLY A 55 0.89 -6.80 9.81
N CYS A 56 0.80 -7.12 11.10
CA CYS A 56 1.79 -6.75 12.12
C CYS A 56 2.24 -8.01 12.87
N SER A 57 3.53 -8.11 13.17
CA SER A 57 4.16 -9.17 13.97
C SER A 57 4.56 -8.69 15.37
N SER A 58 4.50 -7.38 15.64
CA SER A 58 4.77 -6.82 16.96
C SER A 58 3.81 -5.69 17.33
N VAL A 59 3.80 -5.30 18.61
CA VAL A 59 2.97 -4.19 19.12
C VAL A 59 3.44 -2.84 18.55
N GLU A 60 4.74 -2.69 18.33
CA GLU A 60 5.35 -1.49 17.75
C GLU A 60 4.85 -1.27 16.32
N GLU A 61 4.71 -2.34 15.53
CA GLU A 61 4.15 -2.27 14.18
C GLU A 61 2.65 -1.91 14.20
N VAL A 62 1.88 -2.41 15.17
CA VAL A 62 0.48 -1.99 15.38
C VAL A 62 0.42 -0.51 15.74
N ALA A 63 1.29 -0.05 16.65
CA ALA A 63 1.36 1.35 17.07
C ALA A 63 1.74 2.27 15.90
N LEU A 64 2.68 1.86 15.05
CA LEU A 64 3.04 2.55 13.81
C LEU A 64 1.83 2.67 12.88
N ALA A 65 1.17 1.56 12.56
CA ALA A 65 0.00 1.57 11.68
C ALA A 65 -1.11 2.48 12.19
N ALA A 66 -1.43 2.39 13.49
CA ALA A 66 -2.44 3.22 14.13
C ALA A 66 -2.05 4.71 14.14
N ARG A 67 -0.79 5.04 14.44
CA ARG A 67 -0.28 6.42 14.39
C ARG A 67 -0.42 7.00 12.99
N VAL A 68 0.06 6.28 11.98
CA VAL A 68 -0.01 6.74 10.58
C VAL A 68 -1.46 6.92 10.13
N ALA A 69 -2.36 6.01 10.50
CA ALA A 69 -3.78 6.11 10.16
C ALA A 69 -4.46 7.34 10.79
N ARG A 70 -4.04 7.76 11.99
CA ARG A 70 -4.61 8.93 12.70
C ARG A 70 -4.01 10.25 12.26
N GLU A 71 -2.69 10.29 12.06
CA GLU A 71 -1.92 11.54 12.07
C GLU A 71 -1.30 11.87 10.71
N ALA A 72 -1.08 10.88 9.85
CA ALA A 72 -0.34 11.10 8.62
C ALA A 72 -1.26 11.57 7.48
N LYS A 73 -0.79 12.59 6.76
CA LYS A 73 -1.40 12.99 5.50
C LYS A 73 -1.02 11.98 4.40
N PRO A 74 -1.90 11.75 3.41
CA PRO A 74 -1.53 11.09 2.17
C PRO A 74 -0.23 11.68 1.60
N LEU A 75 0.53 10.86 0.90
CA LEU A 75 1.69 11.36 0.14
C LEU A 75 1.18 12.32 -0.93
N ASP A 76 1.91 13.43 -1.14
CA ASP A 76 1.66 14.28 -2.30
C ASP A 76 2.10 13.59 -3.60
N ALA A 77 1.87 14.25 -4.73
CA ALA A 77 2.18 13.68 -6.04
C ALA A 77 3.67 13.40 -6.23
N GLU A 78 4.55 14.23 -5.69
CA GLU A 78 6.00 14.09 -5.82
C GLU A 78 6.52 12.94 -4.97
N ALA A 79 6.15 12.89 -3.69
CA ALA A 79 6.50 11.81 -2.78
C ALA A 79 5.91 10.46 -3.25
N THR A 80 4.71 10.49 -3.82
CA THR A 80 4.10 9.31 -4.47
C THR A 80 4.94 8.85 -5.66
N ALA A 81 5.31 9.76 -6.56
CA ALA A 81 6.13 9.43 -7.73
C ALA A 81 7.51 8.87 -7.31
N ALA A 82 8.14 9.46 -6.28
CA ALA A 82 9.40 8.99 -5.74
C ALA A 82 9.28 7.57 -5.14
N LEU A 83 8.23 7.30 -4.36
CA LEU A 83 7.97 5.97 -3.82
C LEU A 83 7.75 4.93 -4.93
N LEU A 84 6.96 5.28 -5.96
CA LEU A 84 6.73 4.41 -7.12
C LEU A 84 8.03 4.15 -7.90
N GLY A 85 8.90 5.15 -8.04
CA GLY A 85 10.21 4.99 -8.66
C GLY A 85 11.10 4.01 -7.89
N ARG A 86 11.20 4.16 -6.57
CA ARG A 86 11.97 3.26 -5.68
C ARG A 86 11.44 1.82 -5.68
N THR A 87 10.13 1.65 -5.86
CA THR A 87 9.47 0.33 -5.83
C THR A 87 9.29 -0.30 -7.20
N ALA A 88 9.63 0.39 -8.30
CA ALA A 88 9.44 -0.12 -9.66
C ALA A 88 10.17 -1.44 -9.94
N ALA A 89 11.33 -1.65 -9.31
CA ALA A 89 12.10 -2.90 -9.38
C ALA A 89 11.56 -4.02 -8.47
N HIS A 90 10.60 -3.73 -7.60
CA HIS A 90 10.04 -4.65 -6.60
C HIS A 90 8.63 -5.07 -7.02
N GLN A 91 8.55 -5.94 -8.03
CA GLN A 91 7.28 -6.44 -8.55
C GLN A 91 7.35 -7.91 -8.94
N GLY A 92 6.18 -8.57 -9.03
CA GLY A 92 6.07 -9.96 -9.43
C GLY A 92 6.56 -10.94 -8.36
N LYS A 93 6.93 -12.14 -8.78
CA LYS A 93 7.24 -13.29 -7.89
C LYS A 93 8.20 -12.98 -6.72
N PRO A 94 9.25 -12.14 -6.86
CA PRO A 94 10.17 -11.86 -5.75
C PRO A 94 9.55 -11.16 -4.55
N VAL A 95 8.44 -10.43 -4.73
CA VAL A 95 7.74 -9.73 -3.64
C VAL A 95 6.28 -10.16 -3.50
N GLU A 96 5.74 -10.88 -4.48
CA GLU A 96 4.37 -11.37 -4.51
C GLU A 96 4.32 -12.90 -4.55
N TRP A 97 5.24 -13.57 -3.83
CA TRP A 97 5.42 -15.03 -3.84
C TRP A 97 4.16 -15.82 -3.48
N TYR A 98 3.18 -15.19 -2.83
CA TYR A 98 1.88 -15.75 -2.46
C TYR A 98 0.88 -15.81 -3.63
N LYS A 99 1.12 -15.12 -4.74
CA LYS A 99 0.25 -15.14 -5.94
C LYS A 99 0.54 -16.34 -6.86
N ARG A 100 0.96 -17.48 -6.30
CA ARG A 100 1.27 -18.69 -7.08
C ARG A 100 -0.03 -19.31 -7.61
N SER A 101 -0.19 -19.22 -8.92
CA SER A 101 -0.96 -20.14 -9.77
C SER A 101 0.04 -20.91 -10.63
#